data_AF-A0A7H4P2J0-F1
#
_entry.id   AF-A0A7H4P2J0-F1
#
_cell.length_a   1.000
_cell.length_b   1.000
_cell.length_c   1.000
_cell.angle_alpha   90.00
_cell.angle_beta   90.00
_cell.angle_gamma   90.00
#
_symmetry.space_group_name_H-M   'P 1'
#
loop_
_entity.id
_entity.type
_entity.pdbx_description
1 polymer ?
#
loop_
_entity_poly.entity_id
_entity_poly.type
_entity_poly.pdbx_seq_one_letter_code
_entity_poly.pdbx_strand_id
1 'polypeptide(L)'
;MPVPILVLVFSLWIWRLSANPNSHARPFLLTLGLIFLGFSGLGISLWPNIIPPHITLWEASAPPASQLFMLVGTLLIIPVILVYTAWSYYVFRGKVSGNEGYH
;
A
#
# COMPACT_ATOMS: atom_id res chain seq x y z
N MET A 1 -11.43 8.49 -15.73
CA MET A 1 -11.87 9.39 -14.65
C MET A 1 -12.50 8.73 -13.40
N PRO A 2 -12.42 7.40 -13.09
CA PRO A 2 -12.99 6.87 -11.84
C PRO A 2 -12.06 7.03 -10.63
N VAL A 3 -10.74 7.07 -10.85
CA VAL A 3 -9.73 7.08 -9.79
C VAL A 3 -9.77 8.34 -8.91
N PRO A 4 -9.86 9.57 -9.47
CA PRO A 4 -9.90 10.77 -8.62
C PRO A 4 -11.12 10.82 -7.69
N ILE A 5 -12.25 10.25 -8.11
CA ILE A 5 -13.47 10.16 -7.31
C ILE A 5 -13.28 9.20 -6.14
N LEU A 6 -12.70 8.02 -6.40
CA LEU A 6 -12.39 7.05 -5.36
C LEU A 6 -11.40 7.62 -4.32
N VAL A 7 -10.41 8.39 -4.75
CA VAL A 7 -9.44 9.07 -3.85
C VAL A 7 -10.15 10.06 -2.93
N LEU A 8 -11.08 10.86 -3.46
CA LEU A 8 -11.87 11.81 -2.67
C LEU A 8 -12.75 11.09 -1.65
N VAL A 9 -13.41 9.98 -2.04
CA VAL A 9 -14.24 9.18 -1.13
C VAL A 9 -13.41 8.60 0.03
N PHE A 10 -12.25 8.01 -0.26
CA PHE A 10 -11.36 7.47 0.78
C PHE A 10 -10.83 8.58 1.70
N SER A 11 -10.43 9.72 1.15
CA SER A 11 -9.96 10.87 1.93
C SER A 11 -11.03 11.41 2.88
N LEU A 12 -12.28 11.55 2.40
CA LEU A 12 -13.42 11.99 3.22
C LEU A 12 -13.78 10.97 4.31
N TRP A 13 -13.69 9.68 4.00
CA TRP A 13 -13.91 8.61 4.98
C TRP A 13 -12.83 8.60 6.07
N ILE A 14 -11.56 8.78 5.71
CA ILE A 14 -10.46 8.91 6.68
C ILE A 14 -10.72 10.11 7.59
N TRP A 15 -11.04 11.27 7.02
CA TRP A 15 -11.31 12.48 7.80
C TRP A 15 -12.46 12.29 8.80
N ARG A 16 -13.55 11.63 8.38
CA ARG A 16 -14.69 11.34 9.28
C ARG A 16 -14.37 10.28 10.34
N LEU A 17 -13.67 9.21 10.00
CA LEU A 17 -13.36 8.14 10.95
C LEU A 17 -12.24 8.54 11.91
N SER A 18 -11.32 9.41 11.49
CA SER A 18 -10.26 9.95 12.35
C SER A 18 -10.80 10.86 13.45
N ALA A 19 -12.00 11.42 13.28
CA ALA A 19 -12.67 12.19 14.32
C ALA A 19 -13.23 11.32 15.46
N ASN A 20 -13.23 9.98 15.31
CA ASN A 20 -13.77 9.06 16.31
C ASN A 20 -12.64 8.33 17.06
N PRO A 21 -12.37 8.67 18.34
CA PRO A 21 -11.20 8.17 19.09
C PRO A 21 -11.16 6.65 19.30
N ASN A 22 -12.31 5.98 19.16
CA ASN A 22 -12.44 4.54 19.42
C ASN A 22 -12.03 3.65 18.24
N SER A 23 -11.66 4.22 17.08
CA SER A 23 -11.33 3.46 15.88
C SER A 23 -9.87 3.64 15.47
N HIS A 24 -8.96 2.85 16.03
CA HIS A 24 -7.53 2.92 15.68
C HIS A 24 -7.19 2.13 14.40
N ALA A 25 -7.84 0.99 14.15
CA ALA A 25 -7.51 0.12 13.02
C ALA A 25 -8.11 0.58 11.67
N ARG A 26 -9.29 1.21 11.70
CA ARG A 26 -10.01 1.60 10.46
C ARG A 26 -9.33 2.74 9.70
N PRO A 27 -8.86 3.83 10.35
CA PRO A 27 -8.11 4.88 9.66
C PRO A 27 -6.83 4.36 9.02
N PHE A 28 -6.11 3.43 9.68
CA PHE A 28 -4.91 2.80 9.13
C PHE A 28 -5.19 2.04 7.83
N LEU A 29 -6.20 1.17 7.82
CA LEU A 29 -6.58 0.41 6.62
C LEU A 29 -7.07 1.32 5.49
N LEU A 30 -7.81 2.38 5.82
CA LEU A 30 -8.27 3.36 4.82
C LEU A 30 -7.10 4.13 4.20
N THR A 31 -6.10 4.53 5.00
CA THR A 31 -4.88 5.18 4.48
C THR A 31 -4.09 4.24 3.57
N LEU A 32 -3.97 2.96 3.93
CA LEU A 32 -3.34 1.95 3.07
C LEU A 32 -4.07 1.83 1.72
N GLY A 33 -5.40 1.80 1.76
CA GLY A 33 -6.24 1.82 0.55
C GLY A 33 -6.06 3.09 -0.28
N LEU A 34 -5.97 4.25 0.36
CA LEU A 34 -5.74 5.54 -0.31
C LEU A 34 -4.39 5.57 -1.04
N ILE A 35 -3.32 5.11 -0.39
CA ILE A 35 -1.98 5.01 -1.00
C ILE A 35 -2.01 4.05 -2.19
N PHE A 36 -2.60 2.87 -2.02
CA PHE A 36 -2.75 1.88 -3.09
C PHE A 36 -3.48 2.46 -4.31
N LEU A 37 -4.55 3.22 -4.06
CA LEU A 37 -5.35 3.85 -5.10
C LEU A 37 -4.58 4.96 -5.82
N GLY A 38 -3.76 5.73 -5.08
CA GLY A 38 -2.84 6.72 -5.65
C GLY A 38 -1.83 6.08 -6.61
N PHE A 39 -1.16 5.01 -6.18
CA PHE A 39 -0.22 4.26 -7.04
C PHE A 39 -0.92 3.66 -8.27
N SER A 40 -2.12 3.09 -8.10
CA SER A 40 -2.90 2.58 -9.21
C SER A 40 -3.29 3.68 -10.20
N GLY A 41 -3.67 4.86 -9.70
CA GLY A 41 -3.96 6.03 -10.53
C GLY A 41 -2.78 6.49 -11.37
N LEU A 42 -1.58 6.51 -10.78
CA LEU A 42 -0.34 6.80 -11.50
C LEU A 42 -0.07 5.76 -12.59
N GLY A 43 -0.20 4.47 -12.29
CA GLY A 43 -0.02 3.39 -13.26
C GLY A 43 -0.99 3.49 -14.44
N ILE A 44 -2.27 3.74 -14.18
CA ILE A 44 -3.29 3.93 -15.22
C ILE A 44 -3.01 5.20 -16.05
N SER A 45 -2.50 6.25 -15.43
CA SER A 45 -2.20 7.51 -16.14
C SER A 45 -1.01 7.39 -17.10
N LEU A 46 -0.09 6.46 -16.83
CA LEU A 46 1.10 6.24 -17.66
C LEU A 46 0.81 5.24 -18.78
N TRP A 47 -0.03 4.23 -18.55
CA TRP A 47 -0.42 3.24 -19.56
C TRP A 47 -0.88 3.89 -20.89
N PRO A 48 -0.35 3.53 -22.09
CA PRO A 48 0.56 2.43 -22.46
C PRO A 48 2.05 2.61 -22.19
N ASN A 49 2.48 3.82 -21.84
CA ASN A 49 3.88 4.21 -21.82
C ASN A 49 4.43 4.28 -20.39
N ILE A 50 5.55 3.64 -20.12
CA ILE A 50 6.18 3.81 -18.80
C ILE A 50 6.98 5.12 -18.74
N ILE A 51 7.54 5.56 -19.87
CA ILE A 51 8.19 6.86 -20.05
C ILE A 51 7.68 7.47 -21.38
N PRO A 52 6.74 8.42 -21.33
CA PRO A 52 6.21 9.07 -22.53
C PRO A 52 7.30 9.89 -23.26
N PRO A 53 7.28 9.97 -24.61
CA PRO A 53 6.39 9.31 -25.56
C PRO A 53 6.95 8.01 -26.16
N HIS A 54 8.19 7.62 -25.87
CA HIS A 54 8.94 6.68 -26.71
C HIS A 54 9.13 5.28 -26.13
N ILE A 55 8.87 5.07 -24.83
CA ILE A 55 9.12 3.77 -24.19
C ILE A 55 7.81 3.21 -23.67
N THR A 56 7.32 2.20 -24.37
CA THR A 56 6.14 1.43 -23.98
C THR A 56 6.48 0.46 -22.85
N LEU A 57 5.46 0.02 -22.11
CA LEU A 57 5.62 -0.97 -21.04
C LEU A 57 6.24 -2.29 -21.54
N TRP A 58 6.02 -2.63 -22.81
CA TRP A 58 6.53 -3.84 -23.45
C TRP A 58 7.99 -3.72 -23.84
N GLU A 59 8.41 -2.56 -24.36
CA GLU A 59 9.82 -2.31 -24.71
C GLU A 59 10.71 -2.20 -23.47
N ALA A 60 10.17 -1.71 -22.35
CA ALA A 60 10.86 -1.69 -21.07
C ALA A 60 10.87 -3.04 -20.34
N SER A 61 10.20 -4.07 -20.88
CA SER A 61 10.07 -5.37 -20.21
C SER A 61 11.35 -6.20 -20.32
N ALA A 62 11.72 -6.86 -19.21
CA ALA A 62 12.84 -7.78 -19.18
C ALA A 62 12.54 -9.06 -19.99
N PRO A 63 13.56 -9.83 -20.42
CA PRO A 63 13.35 -11.11 -21.10
C PRO A 63 12.46 -12.07 -20.28
N PRO A 64 11.62 -12.91 -20.92
CA PRO A 64 10.65 -13.77 -20.24
C PRO A 64 11.25 -14.69 -19.17
N ALA A 65 12.46 -15.22 -19.40
CA ALA A 65 13.15 -16.08 -18.46
C ALA A 65 13.50 -15.35 -17.14
N SER A 66 13.97 -14.10 -17.23
CA SER A 66 14.27 -13.26 -16.07
C SER A 66 13.00 -12.83 -15.33
N GLN A 67 11.92 -12.54 -16.07
CA GLN A 67 10.62 -12.21 -15.47
C GLN A 67 10.04 -13.40 -14.69
N LEU A 68 10.13 -14.62 -15.22
CA LEU A 68 9.68 -15.83 -14.54
C LEU A 68 10.50 -16.10 -13.27
N PHE A 69 11.82 -15.94 -13.34
CA PHE A 69 12.67 -16.06 -12.16
C PHE A 69 12.28 -15.06 -11.06
N MET A 70 12.11 -13.79 -11.43
CA MET A 70 11.68 -12.74 -10.51
C MET A 70 10.28 -13.04 -9.94
N LEU A 71 9.33 -13.49 -10.76
CA LEU A 71 7.97 -13.82 -10.34
C LEU A 71 7.96 -14.90 -9.26
N VAL A 72 8.72 -15.99 -9.45
CA VAL A 72 8.84 -17.07 -8.46
C VAL A 72 9.46 -16.54 -7.16
N GLY A 73 10.53 -15.75 -7.25
CA GLY A 73 11.16 -15.13 -6.08
C GLY A 73 10.19 -14.21 -5.33
N THR A 74 9.48 -13.33 -6.05
CA THR A 74 8.49 -12.42 -5.48
C THR A 74 7.32 -13.17 -4.84
N LEU A 75 6.83 -14.24 -5.46
CA LEU A 75 5.72 -15.04 -4.94
C LEU A 75 6.05 -15.69 -3.59
N LEU A 76 7.33 -16.01 -3.33
CA LEU A 76 7.78 -16.54 -2.05
C LEU A 76 8.11 -15.44 -1.04
N ILE A 77 8.79 -14.38 -1.48
CA ILE A 77 9.29 -13.32 -0.60
C ILE A 77 8.15 -12.44 -0.08
N ILE A 78 7.17 -12.08 -0.93
CA ILE A 78 6.06 -11.20 -0.53
C ILE A 78 5.25 -11.78 0.65
N PRO A 79 4.81 -13.05 0.63
CA PRO A 79 4.14 -13.66 1.78
C PRO A 79 4.97 -13.62 3.06
N VAL A 80 6.28 -13.90 2.97
CA VAL A 80 7.18 -13.87 4.14
C VAL A 80 7.24 -12.47 4.74
N ILE A 81 7.41 -11.44 3.91
CA ILE A 81 7.40 -10.04 4.35
C ILE A 81 6.07 -9.71 5.03
N LEU A 82 4.95 -10.06 4.41
CA LEU A 82 3.61 -9.77 4.96
C LEU A 82 3.38 -10.47 6.30
N VAL A 83 3.77 -11.74 6.43
CA VAL A 83 3.66 -12.49 7.68
C VAL A 83 4.51 -11.84 8.76
N TYR A 84 5.76 -11.50 8.45
CA TYR A 84 6.65 -10.85 9.41
C TYR A 84 6.12 -9.47 9.84
N THR A 85 5.64 -8.66 8.90
CA THR A 85 5.04 -7.35 9.20
C THR A 85 3.80 -7.51 10.07
N ALA A 86 2.89 -8.43 9.74
CA ALA A 86 1.71 -8.70 10.55
C ALA A 86 2.05 -9.21 11.96
N TRP A 87 3.04 -10.11 12.06
CA TRP A 87 3.54 -10.62 13.32
C TRP A 87 4.15 -9.50 14.18
N SER A 88 4.95 -8.62 13.59
CA SER A 88 5.53 -7.47 14.27
C SER A 88 4.43 -6.57 14.88
N TYR A 89 3.41 -6.21 14.10
CA TYR A 89 2.26 -5.46 14.61
C TYR A 89 1.51 -6.21 15.72
N TYR A 90 1.40 -7.53 15.61
CA TYR A 90 0.77 -8.36 16.64
C TYR A 90 1.57 -8.37 17.95
N VAL A 91 2.89 -8.52 17.88
CA VAL A 91 3.80 -8.50 19.04
C VAL A 91 3.77 -7.13 19.72
N PHE A 92 3.80 -6.04 18.94
CA PHE A 92 3.86 -4.67 19.46
C PHE A 92 2.49 -4.00 19.63
N ARG A 93 1.39 -4.76 19.69
CA ARG A 93 0.04 -4.19 19.87
C ARG A 93 -0.24 -3.65 21.28
N GLY A 94 0.66 -3.90 22.24
CA GLY A 94 0.51 -3.43 23.62
C GLY A 94 0.49 -1.91 23.68
N LYS A 95 -0.52 -1.34 24.34
CA LYS A 95 -0.58 0.11 24.57
C LYS A 95 0.43 0.45 25.67
N VAL A 96 1.38 1.35 25.39
CA VAL A 96 2.29 1.88 26.41
C VAL A 96 1.48 2.75 27.37
N SER A 97 1.39 2.34 28.63
CA SER A 97 0.72 3.12 29.68
C SER A 97 1.76 4.07 30.30
N GLY A 98 1.50 5.36 30.30
CA GLY A 98 2.47 6.41 30.70
C GLY A 98 2.87 6.43 32.18
N ASN A 99 2.60 5.38 32.95
CA ASN A 99 2.87 5.31 34.39
C ASN A 99 4.09 4.43 34.76
N GLU A 100 4.81 3.89 33.78
CA GLU A 100 5.92 2.93 34.02
C GLU A 100 7.32 3.56 33.89
N GLY A 101 7.43 4.91 33.82
CA GLY A 101 8.67 5.62 33.53
C GLY A 101 9.19 6.62 34.57
N TYR A 102 8.57 6.71 35.76
CA TYR A 102 9.00 7.65 36.81
C TYR A 102 9.04 6.95 38.17
N HIS A 103 10.13 6.23 38.44
CA HIS A 103 10.54 5.82 39.78
C HIS A 103 12.04 6.09 39.92
#